data_AF-A0A3A8ZYX8-F1
#
_entry.id   AF-A0A3A8ZYX8-F1
#
_cell.length_a   1.000
_cell.length_b   1.000
_cell.length_c   1.000
_cell.angle_alpha   90.00
_cell.angle_beta   90.00
_cell.angle_gamma   90.00
#
_symmetry.space_group_name_H-M   'P 1'
#
loop_
_entity.id
_entity.type
_entity.pdbx_description
1 polymer ?
#
loop_
_entity_poly.entity_id
_entity_poly.type
_entity_poly.pdbx_seq_one_letter_code
_entity_poly.pdbx_strand_id
1 'polypeptide(L)' 'MQKEEFNQIKYQNEFKKKNYDRFELVMPKGQKEVIKQRAKAAGQSISEYINTAIAEKMAKD' A
#
# COMPACT_ATOMS: atom_id res chain seq x y z
N MET A 1 -7.40 8.71 -38.19
CA MET A 1 -7.03 8.05 -36.92
C MET A 1 -7.54 8.92 -35.78
N GLN A 2 -8.56 8.48 -35.05
CA GLN A 2 -9.00 9.19 -33.84
C GLN A 2 -7.87 9.06 -32.81
N LYS A 3 -7.36 10.18 -32.30
CA LYS A 3 -6.49 10.16 -31.12
C LYS A 3 -7.39 9.78 -29.95
N GLU A 4 -7.23 8.57 -29.41
CA GLU A 4 -7.81 8.25 -28.12
C GLU A 4 -7.27 9.25 -27.10
N GLU A 5 -8.16 9.97 -26.43
CA GLU A 5 -7.80 10.89 -25.37
C GLU A 5 -7.18 10.08 -24.21
N PHE A 6 -6.05 10.55 -23.69
CA PHE A 6 -5.34 9.83 -22.62
C PHE A 6 -6.21 9.70 -21.38
N ASN A 7 -6.61 8.47 -21.06
CA ASN A 7 -7.36 8.18 -19.85
C ASN A 7 -6.40 7.89 -18.68
N GLN A 8 -6.14 8.92 -17.88
CA GLN A 8 -5.25 8.85 -16.72
C GLN A 8 -5.70 7.81 -15.68
N ILE A 9 -7.00 7.66 -15.46
CA ILE A 9 -7.56 6.71 -14.47
C ILE A 9 -7.28 5.27 -14.92
N LYS A 10 -7.54 4.95 -16.19
CA LYS A 10 -7.24 3.64 -16.78
C LYS A 10 -5.76 3.32 -16.69
N TYR A 11 -4.90 4.28 -17.02
CA TYR A 11 -3.45 4.12 -16.92
C TYR A 11 -2.99 3.82 -15.49
N GLN A 12 -3.46 4.59 -14.50
CA GLN A 12 -3.11 4.37 -13.10
C GLN A 12 -3.58 3.02 -12.56
N ASN A 13 -4.78 2.57 -12.95
CA ASN A 13 -5.31 1.28 -12.52
C ASN A 13 -4.52 0.11 -13.13
N GLU A 14 -4.20 0.18 -14.42
CA GLU A 14 -3.34 -0.81 -15.10
C GLU A 14 -1.94 -0.85 -14.49
N PHE A 15 -1.34 0.31 -14.21
CA PHE A 15 -0.04 0.38 -13.55
C PHE A 15 -0.08 -0.27 -12.17
N LYS A 16 -1.10 0.05 -11.36
CA LYS A 16 -1.26 -0.54 -10.01
C LYS A 16 -1.42 -2.06 -10.09
N LYS A 17 -2.24 -2.55 -11.01
CA LYS A 17 -2.49 -3.99 -11.20
C LYS A 17 -1.24 -4.76 -11.62
N LYS A 18 -0.36 -4.16 -12.41
CA LYS A 18 0.87 -4.81 -12.91
C LYS A 18 2.02 -4.83 -11.90
N ASN A 19 2.07 -3.83 -11.00
CA ASN A 19 3.25 -3.60 -10.17
C ASN A 19 3.04 -3.90 -8.68
N TYR A 20 1.79 -4.08 -8.22
CA TYR A 20 1.50 -4.25 -6.80
C TYR A 20 0.50 -5.38 -6.58
N ASP A 21 0.87 -6.30 -5.70
CA ASP A 21 -0.08 -7.22 -5.08
C ASP A 21 -0.97 -6.44 -4.11
N ARG A 22 -2.28 -6.68 -4.18
CA ARG A 22 -3.28 -6.02 -3.32
C ARG A 22 -4.03 -7.08 -2.53
N PHE A 23 -4.09 -6.91 -1.22
CA PHE A 23 -4.88 -7.74 -0.32
C PHE A 23 -5.66 -6.90 0.68
N GLU A 24 -6.74 -7.46 1.21
CA GLU A 24 -7.49 -6.87 2.31
C GLU A 24 -6.84 -7.26 3.65
N LEU A 25 -6.62 -6.28 4.52
CA LEU A 25 -6.04 -6.51 5.85
C LEU A 25 -7.13 -6.35 6.92
N VAL A 26 -7.49 -7.46 7.56
CA VAL A 26 -8.42 -7.49 8.69
C VAL A 26 -7.65 -7.34 10.00
N MET A 27 -8.10 -6.44 10.86
CA MET A 27 -7.49 -6.20 12.18
C MET A 27 -8.56 -5.76 13.19
N PRO A 28 -8.30 -5.88 14.51
CA PRO A 28 -9.21 -5.40 15.54
C PRO A 28 -9.55 -3.90 15.38
N LYS A 29 -10.77 -3.52 15.79
CA LYS A 29 -11.21 -2.13 15.77
C LYS A 29 -10.25 -1.25 16.59
N GLY A 30 -9.83 -0.13 16.01
CA GLY A 30 -8.88 0.81 16.63
C GLY A 30 -7.41 0.55 16.28
N GLN A 31 -7.06 -0.67 15.81
CA GLN A 31 -5.67 -1.01 15.48
C GLN A 31 -5.10 -0.15 14.34
N LYS A 32 -5.94 0.20 13.37
CA LYS A 32 -5.56 1.07 12.24
C LYS A 32 -5.03 2.43 12.71
N GLU A 33 -5.64 3.02 13.73
CA GLU A 33 -5.20 4.32 14.27
C GLU A 33 -3.88 4.19 15.02
N VAL A 34 -3.69 3.10 15.76
CA VAL A 34 -2.41 2.80 16.43
C VAL A 34 -1.28 2.66 15.39
N ILE A 35 -1.52 1.91 14.31
CA ILE A 35 -0.55 1.77 13.22
C ILE A 35 -0.26 3.12 12.56
N LYS A 36 -1.29 3.94 12.31
CA LYS A 36 -1.13 5.27 11.72
C LYS A 36 -0.27 6.19 12.59
N GLN A 37 -0.46 6.17 13.90
CA GLN A 37 0.37 6.95 14.83
C GLN A 37 1.82 6.47 14.82
N ARG A 38 2.05 5.15 14.85
CA ARG A 38 3.40 4.57 14.79
C ARG A 38 4.11 4.85 13.47
N ALA A 39 3.41 4.70 12.34
CA ALA A 39 3.93 5.02 11.02
C ALA A 39 4.32 6.51 10.94
N LYS A 40 3.46 7.41 11.44
CA LYS A 40 3.76 8.84 11.51
C LYS A 40 5.00 9.13 12.38
N ALA A 41 5.13 8.47 13.53
CA ALA A 41 6.29 8.62 14.41
C ALA A 41 7.58 8.10 13.75
N ALA A 42 7.48 7.07 12.91
CA ALA A 42 8.58 6.54 12.12
C ALA A 42 8.89 7.36 10.84
N GLY A 43 8.09 8.39 10.52
CA GLY A 43 8.21 9.15 9.28
C GLY A 43 7.78 8.39 8.03
N GLN A 44 7.05 7.29 8.19
CA GLN A 44 6.64 6.38 7.12
C GLN A 44 5.15 6.49 6.80
N SER A 45 4.78 6.10 5.57
CA SER A 45 3.38 5.85 5.26
C SER A 45 2.88 4.58 5.98
N ILE A 46 1.56 4.46 6.18
CA ILE A 46 0.97 3.23 6.78
C ILE A 46 1.36 1.99 5.97
N SER A 47 1.34 2.08 4.64
CA SER A 47 1.67 0.96 3.75
C SER A 47 3.14 0.57 3.88
N GLU A 48 4.04 1.55 3.91
CA GLU A 48 5.47 1.31 4.06
C GLU A 48 5.80 0.72 5.43
N TYR A 49 5.17 1.23 6.49
CA TYR A 49 5.32 0.71 7.85
C TYR A 49 4.89 -0.76 7.94
N ILE A 50 3.75 -1.12 7.34
CA ILE A 50 3.26 -2.51 7.30
C ILE A 50 4.20 -3.40 6.48
N ASN A 51 4.59 -2.96 5.28
CA ASN A 51 5.48 -3.75 4.41
C ASN A 51 6.86 -3.95 5.05
N THR A 52 7.39 -2.94 5.74
CA THR A 52 8.66 -3.04 6.49
C THR A 52 8.53 -4.09 7.59
N ALA A 53 7.45 -4.05 8.38
CA ALA A 53 7.22 -5.04 9.43
C ALA A 53 7.10 -6.48 8.90
N ILE A 54 6.46 -6.67 7.74
CA ILE A 54 6.39 -7.98 7.06
C ILE A 54 7.79 -8.43 6.63
N ALA A 55 8.55 -7.57 5.96
CA ALA A 55 9.89 -7.88 5.47
C ALA A 55 10.86 -8.20 6.63
N GLU A 56 10.84 -7.42 7.70
CA GLU A 56 11.63 -7.67 8.91
C GLU A 56 11.29 -9.00 9.56
N LYS A 57 10.02 -9.42 9.52
CA LYS A 57 9.59 -10.70 10.07
C LYS A 57 10.07 -11.85 9.18
N MET A 58 9.91 -11.74 7.86
CA MET A 58 10.38 -12.75 6.90
C MET A 58 11.90 -12.92 6.91
N ALA A 59 12.67 -11.86 7.16
CA ALA A 59 14.13 -11.92 7.20
C ALA A 59 14.72 -12.58 8.46
N LYS A 60 13.90 -12.79 9.50
CA LYS A 60 14.29 -13.42 10.77
C LYS A 60 13.94 -14.91 10.83
N ASP A 61 13.17 -15.39 9.88
CA ASP A 61 12.82 -16.81 9.71
C ASP A 61 13.87 -17.50 8.82
#